data_AF-A0A3B9HPA6-F1
#
_entry.id   AF-A0A3B9HPA6-F1
#
_cell.length_a   1.000
_cell.length_b   1.000
_cell.length_c   1.000
_cell.angle_alpha   90.00
_cell.angle_beta   90.00
_cell.angle_gamma   90.00
#
_symmetry.space_group_name_H-M   'P 1'
#
loop_
_entity.id
_entity.type
_entity.pdbx_description
1 polymer ?
#
loop_
_entity_poly.entity_id
_entity_poly.type
_entity_poly.pdbx_seq_one_letter_code
_entity_poly.pdbx_strand_id
1 'polypeptide(L)' 'MCQLALKTHSQAIIVAHNHPSGTLRPSENDLKLTQKLKQVGDLIDVRLLDHIIITSESYYSFADEGTLQI' A
#
# COMPACT_ATOMS: atom_id res chain seq x y z
N MET A 1 -5.93 -5.80 -7.69
CA MET A 1 -4.92 -4.74 -7.94
C MET A 1 -4.36 -4.85 -9.36
N CYS A 2 -3.54 -5.86 -9.70
CA CYS A 2 -2.81 -5.92 -10.99
C CYS A 2 -3.69 -5.85 -12.24
N GLN A 3 -4.76 -6.64 -12.31
CA GLN A 3 -5.65 -6.65 -13.49
C GLN A 3 -6.24 -5.25 -13.76
N LEU A 4 -6.64 -4.54 -12.71
CA LEU A 4 -7.20 -3.20 -12.85
C LEU A 4 -6.13 -2.21 -13.29
N ALA A 5 -4.96 -2.22 -12.65
CA ALA A 5 -3.84 -1.34 -13.00
C ALA A 5 -3.41 -1.49 -14.47
N LEU A 6 -3.33 -2.72 -14.97
CA LEU A 6 -2.99 -2.98 -16.37
C LEU A 6 -4.10 -2.54 -17.33
N LYS A 7 -5.37 -2.80 -16.99
CA LYS A 7 -6.53 -2.38 -17.80
C LYS A 7 -6.65 -0.86 -17.91
N THR A 8 -6.23 -0.12 -16.88
CA THR A 8 -6.29 1.33 -16.85
C THR A 8 -4.98 1.99 -17.29
N HIS A 9 -3.99 1.22 -17.75
CA HIS A 9 -2.66 1.71 -18.12
C HIS A 9 -2.01 2.55 -17.01
N SER A 10 -2.20 2.15 -15.75
CA SER A 10 -1.63 2.85 -14.60
C SER A 10 -0.12 2.60 -14.52
N GLN A 11 0.67 3.67 -14.38
CA GLN A 11 2.13 3.57 -14.16
C GLN A 11 2.50 3.32 -12.69
N ALA A 12 1.56 3.60 -11.79
CA ALA A 12 1.76 3.46 -10.36
C ALA A 12 0.41 3.37 -9.64
N ILE A 13 0.44 2.87 -8.40
CA ILE A 13 -0.74 2.76 -7.54
C ILE A 13 -0.42 3.18 -6.10
N ILE A 14 -1.46 3.57 -5.38
CA ILE A 14 -1.49 3.68 -3.92
C ILE A 14 -2.58 2.72 -3.45
N VAL A 15 -2.34 1.99 -2.36
CA VAL A 15 -3.39 1.23 -1.68
C VAL A 15 -3.69 1.88 -0.33
N ALA A 16 -4.94 1.79 0.11
CA ALA A 16 -5.34 2.24 1.42
C ALA A 16 -6.39 1.32 2.02
N HIS A 17 -6.36 1.16 3.33
CA HIS A 17 -7.44 0.54 4.10
C HIS A 17 -7.65 1.26 5.42
N ASN A 18 -8.83 1.09 5.99
CA ASN A 18 -9.16 1.68 7.28
C ASN A 18 -8.90 0.69 8.42
N HIS A 19 -8.47 1.21 9.58
CA HIS A 19 -8.50 0.49 10.85
C HIS A 19 -9.65 1.02 11.71
N PRO A 20 -10.82 0.34 11.73
CA PRO A 20 -11.96 0.77 12.56
C PRO A 20 -11.66 0.83 14.05
N SER A 21 -10.64 0.10 14.52
CA SER A 21 -10.17 0.14 15.90
C SER A 21 -9.48 1.44 16.28
N GLY A 22 -9.20 2.33 15.32
CA GLY A 22 -8.50 3.59 15.54
C GLY A 22 -6.98 3.47 15.66
N THR A 23 -6.42 2.26 15.61
CA THR A 23 -4.96 2.07 15.65
C THR A 23 -4.33 2.35 14.29
N LEU A 24 -3.25 3.13 14.28
CA LEU A 24 -2.41 3.33 13.10
C LEU A 24 -1.31 2.27 12.96
N ARG A 25 -1.16 1.40 13.95
CA ARG A 25 -0.11 0.38 13.93
C ARG A 25 -0.44 -0.66 12.85
N PRO A 26 0.42 -0.86 11.83
CA PRO A 26 0.23 -1.92 10.86
C PRO A 26 0.31 -3.29 11.54
N SER A 27 -0.60 -4.18 11.15
CA SER A 27 -0.55 -5.59 11.51
C SER A 27 0.55 -6.31 10.71
N GLU A 28 0.90 -7.53 11.14
CA GLU A 28 1.79 -8.38 10.33
C GLU A 28 1.23 -8.65 8.92
N ASN A 29 -0.10 -8.73 8.79
CA ASN A 29 -0.74 -8.96 7.50
C ASN A 29 -0.60 -7.75 6.60
N ASP A 30 -0.66 -6.53 7.15
CA ASP A 30 -0.45 -5.30 6.39
C ASP A 30 0.99 -5.23 5.88
N LEU A 31 1.98 -5.56 6.72
CA LEU A 31 3.40 -5.63 6.34
C LEU A 31 3.62 -6.66 5.22
N LYS A 32 3.13 -7.89 5.40
CA LYS A 32 3.24 -8.98 4.40
C LYS A 32 2.55 -8.61 3.08
N LEU A 33 1.37 -7.99 3.15
CA LEU A 33 0.62 -7.54 1.99
C LEU A 33 1.39 -6.46 1.23
N THR A 34 1.92 -5.46 1.94
CA THR A 34 2.71 -4.36 1.35
C THR A 34 3.88 -4.91 0.57
N GLN A 35 4.66 -5.81 1.18
CA GLN A 35 5.80 -6.44 0.52
C GLN A 35 5.40 -7.23 -0.72
N LYS A 36 4.32 -8.01 -0.64
CA LYS A 36 3.81 -8.77 -1.78
C LYS A 36 3.34 -7.85 -2.92
N LEU A 37 2.62 -6.77 -2.59
CA LEU A 37 2.16 -5.80 -3.59
C LEU A 37 3.32 -5.07 -4.24
N LYS A 38 4.36 -4.69 -3.47
CA LYS A 38 5.59 -4.11 -4.02
C LYS A 38 6.24 -5.06 -5.03
N GLN A 39 6.52 -6.31 -4.61
CA GLN A 39 7.17 -7.31 -5.47
C GLN A 39 6.39 -7.57 -6.76
N VAL A 40 5.06 -7.66 -6.68
CA VAL A 40 4.23 -7.88 -7.85
C VAL A 40 4.18 -6.63 -8.73
N GLY A 41 4.12 -5.43 -8.14
CA GLY A 41 4.18 -4.16 -8.87
C GLY A 41 5.48 -4.02 -9.67
N ASP A 42 6.62 -4.31 -9.03
CA ASP A 42 7.94 -4.29 -9.67
C ASP A 42 8.01 -5.28 -10.86
N LEU A 43 7.39 -6.45 -10.73
CA LEU A 43 7.36 -7.47 -11.80
C LEU A 43 6.58 -7.03 -13.04
N ILE A 44 5.53 -6.22 -12.88
CA ILE A 44 4.64 -5.80 -13.97
C ILE A 44 4.84 -4.34 -14.38
N ASP A 45 5.92 -3.71 -13.90
CA ASP A 45 6.26 -2.29 -14.14
C ASP A 45 5.15 -1.31 -13.70
N VAL A 46 4.52 -1.61 -12.56
CA VAL A 46 3.53 -0.73 -11.90
C VAL A 46 3.96 -0.49 -10.46
N ARG A 47 4.51 0.70 -10.19
CA ARG A 47 5.08 1.02 -8.87
C ARG A 47 4.01 1.12 -7.79
N LEU A 48 4.27 0.53 -6.62
CA LEU A 48 3.52 0.84 -5.41
C LEU A 48 4.13 2.08 -4.76
N LEU A 49 3.44 3.22 -4.83
CA LEU A 49 3.95 4.48 -4.27
C LEU A 49 3.76 4.54 -2.76
N ASP A 50 2.64 4.03 -2.25
CA ASP A 50 2.36 4.00 -0.82
C ASP A 50 1.30 2.96 -0.46
N HIS A 51 1.30 2.58 0.81
CA HIS A 51 0.21 1.89 1.48
C HIS A 51 -0.22 2.74 2.68
N ILE A 52 -1.48 3.18 2.70
CA ILE A 52 -1.99 4.10 3.70
C ILE A 52 -2.99 3.39 4.62
N ILE A 53 -2.74 3.40 5.93
CA ILE A 53 -3.73 3.01 6.93
C ILE A 53 -4.44 4.28 7.40
N ILE A 54 -5.77 4.31 7.30
CA ILE A 54 -6.57 5.50 7.64
C ILE A 54 -7.42 5.22 8.89
N THR A 55 -7.49 6.18 9.80
CA THR A 55 -8.43 6.21 10.92
C THR A 55 -9.29 7.49 10.83
N SER A 56 -10.22 7.68 11.77
CA SER A 56 -11.10 8.84 11.78
C SER A 56 -10.37 10.18 11.96
N GLU A 57 -9.17 10.17 12.56
CA GLU A 57 -8.46 11.38 12.95
C GLU A 57 -7.07 11.50 12.30
N SER A 58 -6.51 10.41 11.77
CA SER A 58 -5.13 10.40 11.28
C SER A 58 -4.88 9.28 10.26
N TYR A 59 -3.66 9.20 9.73
CA TYR A 59 -3.21 8.15 8.83
C TYR A 59 -1.78 7.70 9.16
N TYR A 60 -1.40 6.53 8.64
CA TYR A 60 -0.04 6.00 8.62
C TYR A 60 0.33 5.74 7.16
N SER A 61 1.43 6.33 6.71
CA SER A 61 2.02 6.11 5.38
C SER A 61 3.18 5.13 5.52
N PHE A 62 3.14 4.03 4.76
CA PHE A 62 4.25 3.08 4.77
C PHE A 62 5.51 3.67 4.14
N ALA A 63 5.36 4.56 3.16
CA ALA A 63 6.46 5.27 2.51
C ALA A 63 7.13 6.26 3.46
N ASP A 64 6.36 7.12 4.15
CA ASP A 64 6.90 8.13 5.07
C ASP A 64 7.63 7.49 6.26
N GLU A 65 7.11 6.35 6.75
CA GLU A 65 7.65 5.62 7.90
C GLU A 65 8.78 4.65 7.51
N GLY A 66 9.20 4.62 6.24
CA GLY A 66 10.29 3.80 5.74
C GLY A 66 10.03 2.28 5.71
N THR A 67 8.80 1.85 6.03
CA THR A 67 8.37 0.45 5.97
C THR A 67 8.11 -0.06 4.56
N LEU A 68 7.95 0.86 3.60
CA LEU A 68 8.01 0.60 2.16
C LEU A 68 9.18 1.40 1.57
N GLN A 69 10.14 0.70 0.96
CA GLN A 69 11.20 1.33 0.17
C GLN A 69 10.72 1.44 -1.27
N ILE A 70 10.71 2.64 -1.82
CA ILE A 70 10.28 2.91 -3.20
C ILE A 70 11.46 2.67 -4.15
#